data_AF-A0A924ID30-F1
#
_entry.id   AF-A0A924ID30-F1
#
_cell.length_a   1.000
_cell.length_b   1.000
_cell.length_c   1.000
_cell.angle_alpha   90.00
_cell.angle_beta   90.00
_cell.angle_gamma   90.00
#
_symmetry.space_group_name_H-M   'P 1'
#
loop_
_entity.id
_entity.type
_entity.pdbx_description
1 polymer ?
#
loop_
_entity_poly.entity_id
_entity_poly.type
_entity_poly.pdbx_seq_one_letter_code
_entity_poly.pdbx_strand_id
1 'polypeptide(L)'
;MAHHFSEGNGFSHLTQIAPSSTEIIYWIVEDVQFRPGYRTYEASVETIQSVIGECYGFEYTLIAKDLRWLICETHSDVVIATGEEVEQNLKTLIA
;
A
#
# COMPACT_ATOMS: atom_id res chain seq x y z
N MET A 1 -9.73 -8.25 -0.39
CA MET A 1 -10.08 -7.87 -1.78
C MET A 1 -8.83 -7.60 -2.62
N ALA A 2 -8.86 -7.84 -3.93
CA ALA A 2 -7.78 -7.47 -4.85
C ALA A 2 -8.31 -6.78 -6.12
N HIS A 3 -7.55 -5.83 -6.68
CA HIS A 3 -7.86 -5.16 -7.94
C HIS A 3 -6.59 -4.86 -8.72
N HIS A 4 -6.65 -4.99 -10.05
CA HIS A 4 -5.55 -4.70 -10.97
C HIS A 4 -5.69 -3.29 -11.54
N PHE A 5 -4.73 -2.43 -11.25
CA PHE A 5 -4.66 -1.06 -11.76
C PHE A 5 -3.81 -1.05 -13.03
N SER A 6 -4.44 -1.16 -14.21
CA SER A 6 -3.76 -1.40 -15.50
C SER A 6 -2.74 -0.34 -15.95
N GLU A 7 -2.69 0.80 -15.27
CA GLU A 7 -1.71 1.87 -15.52
C GLU A 7 -0.51 1.81 -14.55
N GLY A 8 -0.44 0.80 -13.68
CA GLY A 8 0.61 0.69 -12.65
C GLY A 8 0.58 1.81 -11.61
N ASN A 9 -0.61 2.39 -11.39
CA ASN A 9 -0.82 3.57 -10.55
C ASN A 9 -1.57 3.25 -9.25
N GLY A 10 -1.59 1.99 -8.81
CA GLY A 10 -2.27 1.56 -7.58
C GLY A 10 -1.82 2.37 -6.35
N PHE A 11 -0.50 2.63 -6.24
CA PHE A 11 0.08 3.44 -5.17
C PHE A 11 -0.53 4.86 -5.06
N SER A 12 -1.02 5.43 -6.16
CA SER A 12 -1.55 6.80 -6.16
C SER A 12 -2.89 6.92 -5.41
N HIS A 13 -3.51 5.76 -5.10
CA HIS A 13 -4.80 5.65 -4.43
C HIS A 13 -4.70 5.24 -2.95
N LEU A 14 -3.51 5.07 -2.39
CA LEU A 14 -3.34 4.57 -1.02
C LEU A 14 -4.07 5.42 0.03
N THR A 15 -4.04 6.74 -0.11
CA THR A 15 -4.77 7.68 0.78
C THR A 15 -6.29 7.63 0.64
N GLN A 16 -6.80 7.06 -0.45
CA GLN A 16 -8.23 6.82 -0.67
C GLN A 16 -8.66 5.45 -0.15
N ILE A 17 -7.76 4.46 -0.19
CA ILE A 17 -8.03 3.09 0.26
C ILE A 17 -7.88 2.98 1.79
N ALA A 18 -6.85 3.59 2.36
CA ALA A 18 -6.62 3.56 3.80
C ALA A 18 -7.71 4.33 4.58
N PRO A 19 -8.06 3.89 5.80
CA PRO A 19 -9.05 4.58 6.65
C PRO A 19 -8.68 6.02 6.99
N SER A 20 -7.38 6.30 7.08
CA SER A 20 -6.83 7.59 7.44
C SER A 20 -5.50 7.81 6.74
N SER A 21 -5.37 8.93 6.05
CA SER A 21 -4.12 9.32 5.38
C SER A 21 -2.99 9.65 6.36
N THR A 22 -3.33 10.02 7.60
CA THR A 22 -2.40 10.49 8.64
C THR A 22 -2.04 9.41 9.67
N GLU A 23 -2.68 8.23 9.61
CA GLU A 23 -2.38 7.11 10.51
C GLU A 23 -0.94 6.62 10.30
N ILE A 24 -0.17 6.53 11.40
CA ILE A 24 1.19 6.00 11.39
C ILE A 24 1.14 4.47 11.42
N ILE A 25 1.67 3.84 10.38
CA ILE A 25 1.56 2.40 10.15
C ILE A 25 2.92 1.75 9.95
N TYR A 26 2.96 0.42 9.93
CA TYR A 26 4.15 -0.33 9.50
C TYR A 26 4.20 -0.40 7.98
N TRP A 27 5.32 0.02 7.41
CA TRP A 27 5.58 -0.05 5.98
C TRP A 27 6.73 -1.01 5.71
N ILE A 28 6.41 -2.14 5.09
CA ILE A 28 7.38 -3.17 4.72
C ILE A 28 7.67 -3.03 3.23
N VAL A 29 8.93 -2.77 2.89
CA VAL A 29 9.41 -2.67 1.51
C VAL A 29 10.26 -3.91 1.21
N GLU A 30 9.98 -4.55 0.09
CA GLU A 30 10.78 -5.65 -0.43
C GLU A 30 11.86 -5.13 -1.38
N ASP A 31 13.10 -5.53 -1.13
CA ASP A 31 14.23 -5.31 -2.04
C ASP A 31 14.77 -6.67 -2.45
N VAL A 32 14.59 -7.02 -3.73
CA VAL A 32 15.08 -8.29 -4.29
C VAL A 32 16.40 -8.14 -5.05
N GLN A 33 16.82 -6.91 -5.40
CA GLN A 33 17.92 -6.69 -6.34
C GLN A 33 19.25 -6.33 -5.67
N PHE A 34 19.26 -5.31 -4.82
CA PHE A 34 20.52 -4.72 -4.35
C PHE A 34 20.92 -5.24 -2.98
N ARG A 35 19.93 -5.48 -2.12
CA ARG A 35 20.12 -6.01 -0.77
C ARG A 35 18.89 -6.83 -0.38
N PRO A 36 18.86 -8.12 -0.79
CA PRO A 36 17.75 -9.04 -0.54
C PRO A 36 17.22 -8.94 0.89
N GLY A 37 15.92 -8.69 1.02
CA GLY A 37 15.22 -8.74 2.29
C GLY A 37 14.10 -7.72 2.42
N TYR A 38 13.48 -7.74 3.61
CA TYR A 38 12.38 -6.87 3.97
C TYR A 38 12.87 -5.76 4.89
N ARG A 39 12.57 -4.52 4.54
CA ARG A 39 12.86 -3.35 5.38
C ARG A 39 11.57 -2.80 5.94
N THR A 40 11.53 -2.65 7.25
CA THR A 40 10.39 -2.09 7.95
C THR A 40 10.66 -0.64 8.31
N TYR A 41 9.73 0.21 7.95
CA TYR A 41 9.70 1.63 8.27
C TYR A 41 8.37 1.95 8.99
N GLU A 42 8.30 3.16 9.54
CA GLU A 42 7.06 3.71 10.07
C GLU A 42 6.86 5.12 9.54
N ALA A 43 5.67 5.41 9.02
CA ALA A 43 5.29 6.70 8.50
C ALA A 43 3.75 6.78 8.33
N SER A 44 3.23 7.98 8.04
CA SER A 44 1.83 8.14 7.65
C SER A 44 1.59 7.62 6.23
N VAL A 45 0.36 7.18 5.94
CA VAL A 45 -0.02 6.70 4.60
C VAL A 45 0.26 7.76 3.52
N GLU A 46 -0.05 9.02 3.76
CA GLU A 46 0.25 10.12 2.83
C GLU A 46 1.76 10.32 2.58
N THR A 47 2.58 10.15 3.63
CA THR A 47 4.05 10.23 3.49
C THR A 47 4.55 9.07 2.65
N ILE A 48 4.06 7.86 2.91
CA ILE A 48 4.43 6.65 2.18
C ILE A 48 4.05 6.76 0.71
N GLN A 49 2.82 7.17 0.41
CA GLN A 49 2.35 7.41 -0.97
C GLN A 49 3.26 8.42 -1.68
N SER A 50 3.66 9.50 -1.01
CA SER A 50 4.56 10.50 -1.57
C SER A 50 5.96 9.92 -1.86
N VAL A 51 6.52 9.12 -0.95
CA VAL A 51 7.83 8.49 -1.16
C VAL A 51 7.78 7.49 -2.32
N ILE A 52 6.74 6.66 -2.42
CA ILE A 52 6.57 5.73 -3.55
C ILE A 52 6.47 6.51 -4.86
N GLY A 53 5.75 7.64 -4.88
CA GLY A 53 5.66 8.50 -6.08
C GLY A 53 7.00 9.04 -6.58
N GLU A 54 7.95 9.30 -5.67
CA GLU A 54 9.32 9.72 -6.03
C GLU A 54 10.26 8.53 -6.32
N CYS A 55 9.90 7.31 -5.88
CA CYS A 55 10.75 6.13 -5.90
C CYS A 55 9.99 4.90 -6.42
N TYR A 56 9.34 4.99 -7.58
CA TYR A 56 8.50 3.89 -8.10
C TYR A 56 9.29 2.59 -8.38
N GLY A 57 8.57 1.47 -8.47
CA GLY A 57 9.10 0.20 -8.99
C GLY A 57 9.56 -0.82 -7.95
N PHE A 58 8.94 -0.83 -6.76
CA PHE A 58 9.16 -1.86 -5.73
C PHE A 58 7.84 -2.36 -5.13
N GLU A 59 7.87 -3.57 -4.58
CA GLU A 59 6.74 -4.16 -3.86
C GLU A 59 6.74 -3.72 -2.40
N TYR A 60 5.53 -3.53 -1.86
CA TYR A 60 5.39 -3.07 -0.48
C TYR A 60 4.11 -3.57 0.17
N THR A 61 4.09 -3.49 1.50
CA THR A 61 2.94 -3.76 2.35
C THR A 61 2.81 -2.68 3.42
N LEU A 62 1.60 -2.14 3.59
CA LEU A 62 1.20 -1.22 4.65
C LEU A 62 0.33 -2.00 5.63
N ILE A 63 0.62 -1.89 6.93
CA ILE A 63 -0.08 -2.65 7.97
C ILE A 63 -0.42 -1.71 9.13
N ALA A 64 -1.71 -1.63 9.48
CA ALA A 64 -2.13 -0.93 10.68
C ALA A 64 -1.41 -1.51 11.92
N LYS A 65 -1.00 -0.66 12.87
CA LYS A 65 -0.25 -1.14 14.06
C LYS A 65 -1.05 -2.08 14.96
N ASP A 66 -2.37 -1.98 14.92
CA ASP A 66 -3.31 -2.88 15.59
C ASP A 66 -3.75 -4.08 14.74
N LEU A 67 -3.15 -4.23 13.54
CA LEU A 67 -3.41 -5.30 12.56
C LEU A 67 -4.84 -5.34 12.02
N ARG A 68 -5.63 -4.27 12.18
CA ARG A 68 -7.02 -4.24 11.72
C ARG A 68 -7.16 -4.19 10.19
N TRP A 69 -6.12 -3.73 9.49
CA TRP A 69 -6.07 -3.69 8.03
C TRP A 69 -4.64 -3.84 7.49
N LEU A 70 -4.55 -4.33 6.25
CA LEU A 70 -3.32 -4.41 5.46
C LEU A 70 -3.61 -4.07 3.99
N ILE A 71 -2.69 -3.35 3.35
CA ILE A 71 -2.70 -3.05 1.92
C ILE A 71 -1.35 -3.46 1.33
N CYS A 72 -1.33 -4.16 0.22
CA CYS A 72 -0.11 -4.56 -0.50
C CYS A 72 -0.25 -4.23 -1.98
N GLU A 73 0.82 -3.78 -2.61
CA GLU A 73 0.92 -3.70 -4.08
C GLU A 73 2.03 -4.63 -4.55
N THR A 74 1.68 -5.47 -5.53
CA THR A 74 2.59 -6.47 -6.13
C THR A 74 3.18 -5.96 -7.43
N HIS A 75 4.24 -6.59 -7.92
CA HIS A 75 4.90 -6.31 -9.21
C HIS A 75 4.00 -6.49 -10.44
N SER A 76 2.78 -7.00 -10.27
CA SER A 76 1.79 -7.20 -11.34
C SER A 76 0.70 -6.12 -11.34
N ASP A 77 0.98 -4.93 -10.78
CA ASP A 77 0.04 -3.80 -10.67
C ASP A 77 -1.28 -4.16 -9.94
N VAL A 78 -1.20 -5.17 -9.05
CA VAL A 78 -2.34 -5.62 -8.24
C VAL A 78 -2.21 -5.02 -6.85
N VAL A 79 -3.24 -4.25 -6.45
CA VAL A 79 -3.44 -3.83 -5.06
C VAL A 79 -4.33 -4.84 -4.36
N ILE A 80 -3.86 -5.35 -3.24
CA ILE A 80 -4.56 -6.27 -2.35
C ILE A 80 -4.83 -5.53 -1.04
N ALA A 81 -6.09 -5.41 -0.65
CA ALA A 81 -6.52 -4.81 0.60
C ALA A 81 -7.25 -5.84 1.45
N THR A 82 -6.94 -5.97 2.74
CA THR A 82 -7.62 -6.87 3.67
C THR A 82 -7.93 -6.14 4.98
N GLY A 83 -9.14 -6.36 5.51
CA GLY A 83 -9.74 -5.54 6.56
C GLY A 83 -10.99 -4.84 6.05
N GLU A 84 -12.05 -4.83 6.85
CA GLU A 84 -13.41 -4.41 6.43
C GLU A 84 -13.43 -3.04 5.75
N GLU A 85 -12.78 -2.05 6.36
CA GLU A 85 -12.78 -0.66 5.89
C GLU A 85 -11.96 -0.48 4.60
N VAL A 86 -10.73 -1.03 4.53
CA VAL A 86 -9.89 -0.93 3.32
C VAL A 86 -10.49 -1.70 2.14
N GLU A 87 -11.17 -2.82 2.40
CA GLU A 87 -11.88 -3.55 1.36
C GLU A 87 -13.07 -2.75 0.83
N GLN A 88 -13.84 -2.11 1.70
CA GLN A 88 -14.98 -1.28 1.28
C GLN A 88 -14.52 -0.03 0.51
N ASN A 89 -13.42 0.59 0.94
CA ASN A 89 -12.83 1.74 0.25
C ASN A 89 -12.33 1.35 -1.14
N LEU A 90 -11.62 0.21 -1.26
CA LEU A 90 -11.19 -0.30 -2.56
C LEU A 90 -12.37 -0.62 -3.48
N LYS A 91 -13.45 -1.25 -2.96
CA LYS A 91 -14.70 -1.47 -3.74
C LYS A 91 -15.30 -0.17 -4.26
N THR A 92 -15.34 0.85 -3.40
CA THR A 92 -15.95 2.15 -3.73
C THR A 92 -15.11 2.90 -4.75
N LEU A 93 -13.79 2.79 -4.69
CA LEU A 93 -12.87 3.42 -5.62
C LEU A 93 -12.98 2.86 -7.05
N ILE A 94 -13.27 1.57 -7.19
CA ILE A 94 -13.28 0.87 -8.49
C ILE A 94 -14.69 0.71 -9.09
N ALA A 95 -15.72 1.20 -8.40
CA ALA A 95 -17.11 1.14 -8.83
C ALA A 95 -17.46 2.30 -9.78
#